data_AF-A0A4U9HNX3-F1
#
_entry.id   AF-A0A4U9HNX3-F1
#
_cell.length_a   1.000
_cell.length_b   1.000
_cell.length_c   1.000
_cell.angle_alpha   90.00
_cell.angle_beta   90.00
_cell.angle_gamma   90.00
#
_symmetry.space_group_name_H-M   'P 1'
#
loop_
_entity.id
_entity.type
_entity.pdbx_description
1 polymer ?
#
loop_
_entity_poly.entity_id
_entity_poly.type
_entity_poly.pdbx_seq_one_letter_code
_entity_poly.pdbx_strand_id
1 'polypeptide(L)'
;MRSLKNVDIILNAQTTEVKGDGSKVTGLEYRDRVSGDVHSVALAGIFVQIGLLPNTTWLEGAIERNRMGEIIIDAKCETSVKGVFCGGRLHHRTVQTDYHRDRRRGESLPERLRSSDSHQSIRT
;
A
#
# COMPACT_ATOMS: atom_id res chain seq x y z
N MET A 1 2.40 25.86 1.10
CA MET A 1 1.89 25.02 0.00
C MET A 1 3.10 24.60 -0.82
N ARG A 2 3.33 23.30 -1.05
CA ARG A 2 4.61 22.77 -1.57
C ARG A 2 4.70 22.98 -3.09
N SER A 3 5.10 24.16 -3.55
CA SER A 3 5.33 24.44 -4.98
C SER A 3 6.80 24.75 -5.23
N LEU A 4 7.43 23.98 -6.10
CA LEU A 4 8.65 24.39 -6.80
C LEU A 4 8.24 25.12 -8.07
N LYS A 5 9.04 26.08 -8.54
CA LYS A 5 8.69 26.91 -9.71
C LYS A 5 8.51 26.13 -11.01
N ASN A 6 9.02 24.90 -11.06
CA ASN A 6 9.04 24.02 -12.23
C ASN A 6 8.25 22.72 -11.99
N VAL A 7 7.36 22.70 -10.99
CA VAL A 7 6.57 21.51 -10.64
C VAL A 7 5.12 21.87 -10.43
N ASP A 8 4.26 21.29 -11.26
CA ASP A 8 2.82 21.33 -11.08
C ASP A 8 2.34 20.04 -10.41
N ILE A 9 1.54 20.19 -9.35
CA ILE A 9 0.93 19.06 -8.63
C ILE A 9 -0.54 19.02 -8.99
N ILE A 10 -0.94 18.01 -9.74
CA ILE A 10 -2.33 17.79 -10.15
C ILE A 10 -2.91 16.68 -9.26
N LEU A 11 -3.91 17.03 -8.45
CA LEU A 11 -4.64 16.09 -7.61
C LEU A 11 -5.92 15.63 -8.32
N ASN A 12 -6.52 14.54 -7.84
CA ASN A 12 -7.75 13.96 -8.40
C ASN A 12 -7.67 13.54 -9.88
N ALA A 13 -6.49 13.55 -10.48
CA ALA A 13 -6.27 13.10 -11.85
C ALA A 13 -6.23 11.56 -11.92
N GLN A 14 -7.13 10.98 -12.73
CA GLN A 14 -7.06 9.60 -13.16
C GLN A 14 -6.47 9.56 -14.57
N THR A 15 -5.24 9.07 -14.71
CA THR A 15 -4.64 8.83 -16.03
C THR A 15 -5.51 7.88 -16.86
N THR A 16 -5.81 8.25 -18.10
CA THR A 16 -6.66 7.47 -19.02
C THR A 16 -5.89 6.95 -20.23
N GLU A 17 -4.93 7.70 -20.77
CA GLU A 17 -4.17 7.31 -21.96
C GLU A 17 -2.75 7.87 -21.93
N VAL A 18 -1.78 7.08 -22.40
CA VAL A 18 -0.44 7.56 -22.77
C VAL A 18 -0.38 7.66 -24.29
N LYS A 19 -0.15 8.87 -24.81
CA LYS A 19 -0.05 9.12 -26.26
C LYS A 19 1.38 8.96 -26.74
N GLY A 20 1.54 8.38 -27.94
CA GLY A 20 2.82 8.24 -28.60
C GLY A 20 2.71 8.29 -30.11
N ASP A 21 3.84 8.58 -30.78
CA ASP A 21 3.94 8.62 -32.25
C ASP A 21 4.44 7.30 -32.85
N GLY A 22 4.47 6.23 -32.05
CA GLY A 22 5.03 4.92 -32.39
C GLY A 22 6.50 4.75 -32.04
N SER A 23 7.24 5.84 -31.77
CA SER A 23 8.65 5.80 -31.37
C SER A 23 8.88 6.32 -29.95
N LYS A 24 8.09 7.32 -29.52
CA LYS A 24 8.23 7.97 -28.21
C LYS A 24 6.87 8.44 -27.66
N VAL A 25 6.87 8.76 -26.37
CA VAL A 25 5.74 9.43 -25.72
C VAL A 25 5.64 10.87 -26.21
N THR A 26 4.42 11.31 -26.48
CA THR A 26 4.09 12.67 -26.91
C THR A 26 3.11 13.36 -25.97
N GLY A 27 2.43 12.61 -25.11
CA GLY A 27 1.56 13.20 -24.10
C GLY A 27 0.87 12.20 -23.18
N LEU A 28 0.05 12.76 -22.29
CA LEU A 28 -0.77 12.06 -21.31
C LEU A 28 -2.18 12.64 -21.33
N GLU A 29 -3.19 11.78 -21.34
CA GLU A 29 -4.55 12.18 -20.98
C GLU A 29 -4.88 11.74 -19.57
N TYR A 30 -5.58 12.61 -18.85
CA TYR A 30 -6.18 12.27 -17.56
C TYR A 30 -7.58 12.87 -17.43
N ARG A 31 -8.40 12.21 -16.61
CA ARG A 31 -9.71 12.70 -16.20
C ARG A 31 -9.62 13.30 -14.80
N ASP A 32 -10.11 14.51 -14.61
CA ASP A 32 -10.36 15.04 -13.26
C ASP A 32 -11.55 14.27 -12.66
N ARG A 33 -11.33 13.61 -11.51
CA ARG A 33 -12.37 12.79 -10.86
C ARG A 33 -13.45 13.60 -10.15
N VAL A 34 -13.22 14.89 -9.92
CA VAL A 34 -14.17 15.81 -9.28
C VAL A 34 -15.08 16.44 -10.33
N SER A 35 -14.52 17.02 -11.40
CA SER A 35 -15.34 17.65 -12.45
C SER A 35 -15.78 16.69 -13.55
N GLY A 36 -15.03 15.61 -13.78
CA GLY A 36 -15.23 14.70 -14.89
C GLY A 36 -14.54 15.12 -16.20
N ASP A 37 -13.92 16.30 -16.23
CA ASP A 37 -13.26 16.84 -17.42
C ASP A 37 -12.04 16.01 -17.84
N VAL A 38 -11.74 16.03 -19.14
CA VAL A 38 -10.57 15.36 -19.71
C VAL A 38 -9.54 16.41 -20.10
N HIS A 39 -8.31 16.20 -19.65
CA HIS A 39 -7.17 17.07 -19.91
C HIS A 39 -6.10 16.33 -20.71
N SER A 40 -5.50 17.03 -21.67
CA SER A 40 -4.33 16.57 -22.42
C SER A 40 -3.09 17.35 -22.01
N VAL A 41 -2.01 16.65 -21.67
CA VAL A 41 -0.71 17.23 -21.32
C VAL A 41 0.32 16.79 -22.36
N ALA A 42 0.90 17.73 -23.10
CA ALA A 42 2.00 17.45 -24.01
C ALA A 42 3.30 17.28 -23.21
N LEU A 43 3.94 16.11 -23.33
CA LEU A 43 5.17 15.79 -22.62
C LEU A 43 5.96 14.70 -23.35
N ALA A 44 7.26 14.62 -23.09
CA ALA A 44 8.16 13.67 -23.75
C ALA A 44 8.51 12.44 -22.90
N GLY A 45 8.10 12.41 -21.63
CA GLY A 45 8.46 11.32 -20.72
C GLY A 45 7.55 11.21 -19.51
N ILE A 46 7.35 9.97 -19.04
CA ILE A 46 6.50 9.62 -17.90
C ILE A 46 7.29 8.71 -16.96
N PHE A 47 7.24 9.03 -15.67
CA PHE A 47 7.79 8.18 -14.60
C PHE A 47 6.63 7.73 -13.71
N VAL A 48 6.33 6.43 -13.73
CA VAL A 48 5.19 5.86 -13.00
C VAL A 48 5.64 5.42 -11.61
N GLN A 49 5.05 6.02 -10.57
CA GLN A 49 5.31 5.68 -9.18
C GLN A 49 3.97 5.55 -8.43
N ILE A 50 3.32 4.39 -8.57
CA ILE A 50 1.97 4.13 -8.02
C ILE A 50 1.96 3.11 -6.87
N GLY A 51 3.14 2.69 -6.40
CA GLY A 51 3.30 1.65 -5.41
C GLY A 51 3.99 0.41 -5.98
N LEU A 52 4.25 -0.56 -5.10
CA LEU A 52 4.91 -1.82 -5.42
C LEU A 52 3.97 -2.97 -5.03
N LEU A 53 3.79 -3.93 -5.93
CA LEU A 53 3.17 -5.21 -5.59
C LEU A 53 4.28 -6.22 -5.28
N PRO A 54 4.35 -6.78 -4.05
CA PRO A 54 5.36 -7.77 -3.69
C PRO A 54 5.25 -9.04 -4.53
N ASN A 55 6.39 -9.57 -5.02
CA ASN A 55 6.43 -10.83 -5.76
C ASN A 55 6.43 -12.05 -4.83
N THR A 56 5.33 -12.24 -4.11
CA THR A 56 5.18 -13.21 -3.00
C THR A 56 3.99 -14.15 -3.20
N THR A 57 3.33 -14.10 -4.35
CA THR A 57 2.15 -14.94 -4.66
C THR A 57 2.46 -16.43 -4.52
N TRP A 58 3.65 -16.87 -4.91
CA TRP A 58 4.12 -18.26 -4.79
C TRP A 58 4.26 -18.78 -3.35
N LEU A 59 4.22 -17.90 -2.34
CA LEU A 59 4.27 -18.24 -0.90
C LEU A 59 2.87 -18.35 -0.26
N GLU A 60 1.81 -18.32 -1.06
CA GLU A 60 0.45 -18.42 -0.58
C GLU A 60 0.19 -19.70 0.24
N GLY A 61 -0.40 -19.54 1.42
CA GLY A 61 -0.65 -20.60 2.38
C GLY A 61 0.59 -21.10 3.14
N ALA A 62 1.81 -20.82 2.66
CA ALA A 62 3.05 -21.25 3.30
C ALA A 62 3.58 -20.26 4.34
N ILE A 63 3.48 -18.95 4.06
CA ILE A 63 3.94 -17.87 4.94
C ILE A 63 2.84 -16.83 5.09
N GLU A 64 2.70 -16.28 6.30
CA GLU A 64 1.74 -15.22 6.59
C GLU A 64 2.11 -13.91 5.86
N ARG A 65 1.11 -13.30 5.22
CA ARG A 65 1.24 -12.09 4.42
C ARG A 65 0.12 -11.12 4.75
N ASN A 66 0.38 -9.82 4.62
CA ASN A 66 -0.66 -8.82 4.79
C ASN A 66 -1.57 -8.72 3.54
N ARG A 67 -2.61 -7.89 3.61
CA ARG A 67 -3.56 -7.66 2.50
C ARG A 67 -2.90 -7.15 1.20
N MET A 68 -1.72 -6.54 1.30
CA MET A 68 -0.95 -6.03 0.15
C MET A 68 0.05 -7.07 -0.39
N GLY A 69 0.11 -8.27 0.20
CA GLY A 69 1.01 -9.35 -0.19
C GLY A 69 2.40 -9.27 0.43
N GLU A 70 2.68 -8.32 1.32
CA GLU A 70 3.99 -8.23 1.97
C GLU A 70 4.15 -9.36 2.99
N ILE A 71 5.35 -9.93 3.09
CA ILE A 71 5.66 -10.94 4.11
C ILE A 71 5.69 -10.26 5.48
N ILE A 72 4.95 -10.82 6.44
CA ILE A 72 4.96 -10.33 7.82
C ILE A 72 6.18 -10.93 8.52
N ILE A 73 6.97 -10.07 9.17
CA ILE A 73 8.16 -10.47 9.92
C ILE A 73 8.21 -9.84 11.31
N ASP A 74 8.98 -10.47 12.20
CA ASP A 74 9.33 -9.94 13.51
C ASP A 74 10.53 -8.96 13.46
N ALA A 75 10.98 -8.51 14.64
CA ALA A 75 12.12 -7.58 14.77
C ALA A 75 13.48 -8.17 14.33
N LYS A 76 13.58 -9.51 14.21
CA LYS A 76 14.77 -10.24 13.74
C LYS A 76 14.66 -10.64 12.26
N CYS A 77 13.60 -10.20 11.59
CA CYS A 77 13.25 -10.56 10.23
C CYS A 77 12.81 -12.01 10.04
N GLU A 78 12.40 -12.70 11.12
CA GLU A 78 11.85 -14.05 11.05
C GLU A 78 10.37 -14.01 10.65
N THR A 79 9.96 -14.92 9.77
CA THR A 79 8.58 -15.05 9.28
C THR A 79 7.69 -15.87 10.24
N SER A 80 6.44 -16.14 9.85
CA SER A 80 5.57 -17.09 10.57
C SER A 80 6.11 -18.53 10.59
N VAL A 81 7.04 -18.88 9.68
CA VAL A 81 7.69 -20.19 9.66
C VAL A 81 9.06 -20.07 10.32
N LYS A 82 9.24 -20.82 11.42
CA LYS A 82 10.48 -20.82 12.20
C LYS A 82 11.70 -21.18 11.34
N GLY A 83 12.76 -20.38 11.43
CA GLY A 83 13.99 -20.53 10.67
C GLY A 83 13.93 -19.97 9.24
N VAL A 84 12.79 -19.43 8.81
CA VAL A 84 12.65 -18.72 7.53
C VAL A 84 12.66 -17.22 7.79
N PHE A 85 13.54 -16.50 7.11
CA PHE A 85 13.73 -15.06 7.26
C PHE A 85 13.45 -14.32 5.96
N CYS A 86 12.97 -13.08 6.04
CA CYS A 86 12.74 -12.22 4.86
C CYS A 86 13.52 -10.91 4.98
N GLY A 87 14.30 -10.58 3.95
CA GLY A 87 15.04 -9.31 3.84
C GLY A 87 14.66 -8.52 2.59
N GLY A 88 15.06 -7.25 2.53
CA GLY A 88 14.81 -6.38 1.37
C GLY A 88 13.41 -5.74 1.34
N ARG A 89 12.92 -5.32 0.18
CA ARG A 89 11.70 -4.49 0.04
C ARG A 89 10.36 -5.26 0.07
N LEU A 90 10.39 -6.57 0.33
CA LEU A 90 9.21 -7.44 0.23
C LEU A 90 8.50 -7.69 1.57
N HIS A 91 9.04 -7.16 2.66
CA HIS A 91 8.50 -7.37 4.00
C HIS A 91 7.88 -6.11 4.59
N HIS A 92 6.81 -6.33 5.35
CA HIS A 92 6.26 -5.33 6.26
C HIS A 92 6.87 -5.56 7.63
N ARG A 93 7.57 -4.54 8.17
CA ARG A 93 7.98 -4.58 9.57
C ARG A 93 6.76 -4.23 10.42
N THR A 94 6.11 -5.24 10.99
CA THR A 94 5.14 -5.00 12.05
C THR A 94 5.92 -4.44 13.24
N VAL A 95 5.85 -3.12 13.46
CA VAL A 95 6.24 -2.55 14.75
C VAL A 95 5.20 -3.08 15.72
N GLN A 96 5.57 -4.12 16.45
CA GLN A 96 4.74 -4.74 17.45
C GLN A 96 4.61 -3.77 18.62
N THR A 97 3.70 -2.80 18.48
CA THR A 97 3.17 -2.08 19.64
C THR A 97 2.35 -3.10 20.41
N ASP A 98 2.91 -3.56 21.53
CA ASP A 98 2.22 -4.20 22.64
C ASP A 98 1.58 -5.59 22.45
N TYR A 99 2.35 -6.61 22.02
CA TYR A 99 1.95 -8.01 22.28
C TYR A 99 2.85 -8.77 23.26
N HIS A 100 4.04 -8.25 23.57
CA HIS A 100 5.00 -8.94 24.45
C HIS A 100 5.13 -8.37 25.86
N ARG A 101 4.35 -7.35 26.24
CA ARG A 101 4.40 -6.81 27.60
C ARG A 101 3.42 -7.45 28.60
N ASP A 102 2.51 -8.31 28.15
CA ASP A 102 1.39 -8.77 28.97
C ASP A 102 1.27 -10.30 29.12
N ARG A 103 2.41 -10.98 29.26
CA ARG A 103 2.47 -12.38 29.73
C ARG A 103 3.23 -12.56 31.05
N ARG A 104 3.72 -11.46 31.65
CA ARG A 104 4.46 -11.46 32.93
C ARG A 104 3.66 -10.88 34.10
N ARG A 105 2.38 -10.56 33.92
CA ARG A 105 1.47 -10.23 35.00
C ARG A 105 0.22 -11.06 34.76
N GLY A 106 -0.04 -12.01 35.63
CA GLY A 106 -1.23 -12.87 35.57
C GLY A 106 -2.49 -12.09 35.93
N GLU A 107 -2.78 -11.03 35.18
CA GLU A 107 -3.97 -10.21 35.34
C GLU A 107 -4.90 -10.49 34.15
N SER A 108 -6.11 -10.95 34.46
CA SER A 108 -7.17 -11.11 33.47
C SER A 108 -7.52 -9.76 32.85
N LEU A 109 -7.62 -9.75 31.51
CA LEU A 109 -7.97 -8.56 30.72
C LEU A 109 -9.25 -7.87 31.26
N PRO A 110 -9.24 -6.53 31.43
CA PRO A 110 -10.46 -5.79 31.76
C PRO A 110 -11.46 -5.85 30.59
N GLU A 111 -12.72 -6.08 30.93
CA GLU A 111 -13.86 -6.33 30.02
C GLU A 111 -14.14 -5.18 29.01
N ARG A 112 -13.47 -4.04 29.17
CA ARG A 112 -13.57 -2.85 28.29
C ARG A 112 -12.91 -2.98 26.91
N LEU A 113 -12.23 -4.09 26.63
CA LEU A 113 -11.70 -4.43 25.28
C LEU A 113 -12.59 -5.43 24.53
N ARG A 114 -13.81 -5.70 25.04
CA ARG A 114 -14.85 -6.46 24.34
C ARG A 114 -15.99 -5.53 23.90
N SER A 115 -15.74 -4.60 22.99
CA SER A 115 -16.76 -4.00 22.09
C SER A 115 -16.31 -2.63 21.58
N SER A 116 -15.77 -2.61 20.35
CA SER A 116 -15.93 -1.47 19.45
C SER A 116 -15.54 -1.89 18.04
N ASP A 117 -16.27 -2.86 17.49
CA ASP A 117 -16.42 -3.03 16.04
C ASP A 117 -17.81 -3.60 15.78
N SER A 118 -18.79 -2.73 15.99
CA SER A 118 -20.12 -2.89 15.43
C SER A 118 -20.44 -1.61 14.68
N HIS A 119 -20.31 -1.64 13.35
CA HIS A 119 -21.27 -1.16 12.35
C HIS A 119 -20.57 -0.83 11.02
N GLN A 120 -20.64 -1.77 10.07
CA GLN A 120 -21.12 -1.43 8.73
C GLN A 120 -21.78 -2.68 8.13
N SER A 121 -23.10 -2.66 8.17
CA SER A 121 -23.96 -3.62 7.50
C SER A 121 -23.91 -3.41 6.00
N ILE A 122 -23.68 -4.49 5.24
CA ILE A 122 -24.14 -4.61 3.86
C ILE A 122 -25.39 -5.51 3.92
N ARG A 123 -26.55 -4.95 3.60
CA ARG A 123 -27.68 -5.71 3.07
C ARG A 123 -27.75 -5.43 1.57
N THR A 124 -27.91 -6.51 0.82
CA THR A 124 -28.40 -6.55 -0.57
C THR A 124 -29.77 -5.91 -0.71
#